data_AF-A0A2E7RRC2-F1
#
_entry.id   AF-A0A2E7RRC2-F1
#
_cell.length_a   1.000
_cell.length_b   1.000
_cell.length_c   1.000
_cell.angle_alpha   90.00
_cell.angle_beta   90.00
_cell.angle_gamma   90.00
#
_symmetry.space_group_name_H-M   'P 1'
#
loop_
_entity.id
_entity.type
_entity.pdbx_description
1 polymer ?
#
loop_
_entity_poly.entity_id
_entity_poly.type
_entity_poly.pdbx_seq_one_letter_code
_entity_poly.pdbx_strand_id
1 'polypeptide(L)' 'GFDLDKENNRLIALSASDNLMKGAAGSAIQNMNVMAGFDEFEGIMYSPLTPV' A
#
# COMPACT_ATOMS: atom_id res chain seq x y z
N GLY A 1 -10.45 2.81 3.52
CA GLY A 1 -11.58 3.06 4.44
C GLY A 1 -12.58 1.93 4.35
N PHE A 2 -13.51 1.85 5.28
CA PHE A 2 -14.60 0.88 5.21
C PHE A 2 -15.91 1.48 5.72
N ASP A 3 -17.03 0.93 5.27
CA ASP A 3 -18.38 1.25 5.71
C ASP A 3 -19.24 -0.01 5.86
N LEU A 4 -20.22 0.03 6.76
CA LEU A 4 -21.13 -1.07 7.04
C LEU A 4 -22.54 -0.72 6.57
N ASP A 5 -22.95 -1.34 5.48
CA ASP A 5 -24.32 -1.29 5.01
C ASP A 5 -25.17 -2.32 5.79
N LYS A 6 -25.86 -1.82 6.82
CA LYS A 6 -26.68 -2.63 7.73
C LYS A 6 -27.94 -3.17 7.07
N GLU A 7 -28.50 -2.47 6.09
CA GLU A 7 -29.74 -2.86 5.43
C GLU A 7 -29.53 -4.09 4.55
N ASN A 8 -28.38 -4.16 3.89
CA ASN A 8 -28.02 -5.28 3.03
C ASN A 8 -27.05 -6.29 3.69
N ASN A 9 -26.68 -6.07 4.96
CA ASN A 9 -25.70 -6.86 5.70
C ASN A 9 -24.35 -7.00 4.95
N ARG A 10 -23.81 -5.88 4.45
CA ARG A 10 -22.58 -5.84 3.63
C ARG A 10 -21.49 -4.96 4.26
N LEU A 11 -20.25 -5.41 4.16
CA LEU A 11 -19.06 -4.61 4.43
C LEU A 11 -18.52 -4.06 3.11
N ILE A 12 -18.42 -2.75 3.00
CA ILE A 12 -17.80 -2.07 1.87
C ILE A 12 -16.40 -1.65 2.30
N ALA A 13 -15.37 -2.21 1.66
CA ALA A 13 -13.98 -1.84 1.91
C ALA A 13 -13.39 -1.18 0.64
N LEU A 14 -12.79 0.00 0.82
CA LEU A 14 -12.17 0.79 -0.24
C LEU A 14 -10.69 1.01 0.08
N SER A 15 -9.84 0.74 -0.91
CA SER A 15 -8.40 0.96 -0.86
C SER A 15 -7.95 1.68 -2.12
N ALA A 16 -6.98 2.58 -1.99
CA ALA A 16 -6.29 3.19 -3.10
C ALA A 16 -4.79 2.94 -2.92
N SER A 17 -4.16 2.33 -3.93
CA SER A 17 -2.73 2.03 -3.94
C SER A 17 -2.16 2.25 -5.33
N ASP A 18 -0.94 2.78 -5.40
CA ASP A 18 -0.17 2.80 -6.65
C ASP A 18 0.15 1.35 -7.07
N ASN A 19 -0.28 0.97 -8.27
CA ASN A 19 -0.18 -0.40 -8.79
C ASN A 19 1.25 -0.79 -9.21
N LEU A 20 2.14 0.17 -9.46
CA LEU A 20 3.53 -0.11 -9.85
C LEU A 20 4.48 0.02 -8.65
N MET A 21 4.20 0.91 -7.70
CA MET A 21 4.92 0.93 -6.43
C MET A 21 4.42 -0.17 -5.50
N LYS A 22 3.34 0.07 -4.73
CA LYS A 22 2.85 -0.94 -3.78
C LYS A 22 2.31 -2.19 -4.48
N GLY A 23 1.75 -2.06 -5.68
CA GLY A 23 1.29 -3.23 -6.44
C GLY A 23 2.39 -4.07 -7.10
N ALA A 24 3.63 -3.57 -7.19
CA ALA A 24 4.73 -4.30 -7.81
C ALA A 24 6.09 -4.01 -7.16
N ALA A 25 6.86 -3.05 -7.69
CA ALA A 25 8.28 -2.86 -7.38
C ALA A 25 8.54 -2.49 -5.91
N GLY A 26 7.69 -1.66 -5.32
CA GLY A 26 7.78 -1.27 -3.91
C GLY A 26 7.60 -2.47 -2.97
N SER A 27 6.63 -3.35 -3.23
CA SER A 27 6.46 -4.56 -2.43
C SER A 27 7.60 -5.56 -2.63
N ALA A 28 8.16 -5.66 -3.84
CA ALA A 28 9.34 -6.48 -4.09
C ALA A 28 10.57 -6.00 -3.29
N ILE A 29 10.80 -4.69 -3.24
CA ILE A 29 11.90 -4.10 -2.47
C ILE A 29 11.65 -4.23 -0.96
N GLN A 30 10.42 -4.05 -0.46
CA GLN A 30 10.09 -4.30 0.95
C GLN A 30 10.44 -5.73 1.38
N ASN A 31 10.03 -6.71 0.58
CA ASN A 31 10.32 -8.12 0.86
C ASN A 31 11.83 -8.38 0.81
N MET A 32 12.55 -7.82 -0.17
CA MET A 32 14.00 -7.93 -0.26
C MET A 32 14.67 -7.32 0.97
N ASN A 33 14.25 -6.13 1.40
CA ASN A 33 14.80 -5.45 2.58
C ASN A 33 14.65 -6.32 3.82
N VAL A 34 13.46 -6.87 4.06
CA VAL A 34 13.21 -7.79 5.18
C VAL A 34 14.08 -9.05 5.08
N MET A 35 14.17 -9.67 3.90
CA MET A 35 14.99 -10.86 3.68
C MET A 35 16.49 -10.61 3.89
N ALA A 36 16.97 -9.41 3.57
CA ALA A 36 18.36 -9.01 3.70
C ALA A 36 18.70 -8.42 5.08
N GLY A 37 17.71 -8.23 5.97
CA GLY A 37 17.90 -7.63 7.30
C GLY A 37 18.05 -6.10 7.29
N PHE A 38 17.62 -5.44 6.21
CA PHE A 38 17.53 -3.99 6.13
C PHE A 38 16.23 -3.47 6.75
N ASP A 39 16.15 -2.14 6.96
CA ASP A 39 14.88 -1.49 7.28
C ASP A 39 13.89 -1.69 6.12
N GLU A 40 12.65 -2.07 6.44
CA GLU A 40 11.64 -2.39 5.42
C GLU A 40 11.39 -1.23 4.44
N PHE A 41 11.52 0.01 4.90
CA PHE A 41 11.26 1.21 4.11
C PHE A 41 12.52 1.84 3.50
N GLU A 42 13.69 1.22 3.70
CA GLU A 42 14.95 1.67 3.13
C GLU A 42 14.82 1.82 1.60
N GLY A 43 15.16 3.01 1.08
CA GLY A 43 15.11 3.32 -0.35
C GLY A 43 13.71 3.50 -0.97
N ILE A 44 12.63 3.38 -0.21
CA ILE A 44 11.24 3.46 -0.72
C ILE A 44 10.33 4.39 0.09
N MET A 45 10.90 5.21 0.99
CA MET A 45 10.21 6.32 1.64
C MET A 45 9.87 7.40 0.61
N TYR A 46 8.74 7.22 -0.07
CA TYR A 46 8.29 8.10 -1.14
C TYR A 46 7.31 9.15 -0.62
N SER A 47 7.48 10.39 -1.07
CA SER A 47 6.44 11.43 -0.96
C SER A 47 5.59 11.40 -2.24
N PRO A 48 4.25 11.31 -2.14
CA PRO A 48 3.37 11.30 -3.31
C PRO A 48 3.64 12.49 -4.24
N LEU A 49 3.77 12.24 -5.54
CA LEU A 49 3.71 13.31 -6.54
C LEU A 49 2.23 13.70 -6.72
N THR A 50 1.85 14.84 -6.16
CA THR A 50 0.53 15.44 -6.35
C THR A 50 0.70 16.74 -7.15
N PRO A 51 -0.20 17.05 -8.09
CA PRO A 51 -0.29 18.40 -8.63
C PRO A 51 -0.53 19.39 -7.49
N VAL A 52 0.15 20.54 -7.54
CA VAL A 52 -0.13 21.71 -6.68
C VAL A 52 -1.36 22.46 -7.17
#